data_AF-A0A7S3TUG3-F1
#
_entry.id   AF-A0A7S3TUG3-F1
#
_cell.length_a   1.000
_cell.length_b   1.000
_cell.length_c   1.000
_cell.angle_alpha   90.00
_cell.angle_beta   90.00
_cell.angle_gamma   90.00
#
_symmetry.space_group_name_H-M   'P 1'
#
loop_
_entity.id
_entity.type
_entity.pdbx_description
1 polymer ?
#
loop_
_entity_poly.entity_id
_entity_poly.type
_entity_poly.pdbx_seq_one_letter_code
_entity_poly.pdbx_strand_id
1 'polypeptide(L)'
;GIALRLLGEAGVLQENFGQAIITAAFVDDILSLVLFNIIFSLGGGFDFMLVVVNPIIGIAFMLFAMYLAVNFMPWFICDKLLPMIPEAGEDAKVARADEALFFVMMTLLVGYGTITHFLGTHLWGCFIAGMSFACLSPPGHAHHVWVRQTKRITGWMIRIFFSCTVAFSIPVGKLLSLESFLKGSVMGIGPCVLTKVLCAPFMGEAKFVIGWAMVGRAEFA
;
A
#
# COMPACT_ATOMS: atom_id res chain seq x y z
N GLY A 1 2.11 -5.55 -4.28
CA GLY A 1 2.97 -6.00 -3.15
C GLY A 1 4.25 -6.70 -3.58
N ILE A 2 4.17 -7.89 -4.18
CA ILE A 2 5.34 -8.74 -4.50
C ILE A 2 6.25 -8.10 -5.57
N ALA A 3 5.66 -7.51 -6.63
CA ALA A 3 6.43 -6.82 -7.67
C ALA A 3 7.23 -5.63 -7.10
N LEU A 4 6.65 -4.85 -6.20
CA LEU A 4 7.34 -3.74 -5.51
C LEU A 4 8.50 -4.23 -4.66
N ARG A 5 8.33 -5.36 -3.97
CA ARG A 5 9.42 -5.98 -3.21
C ARG A 5 10.55 -6.44 -4.12
N LEU A 6 10.24 -7.07 -5.25
CA LEU A 6 11.25 -7.47 -6.24
C LEU A 6 11.97 -6.27 -6.86
N LEU A 7 11.26 -5.18 -7.18
CA LEU A 7 11.86 -3.93 -7.67
C LEU A 7 12.76 -3.28 -6.61
N GLY A 8 12.36 -3.34 -5.33
CA GLY A 8 13.17 -2.89 -4.20
C GLY A 8 14.43 -3.73 -3.99
N GLU A 9 14.31 -5.05 -4.05
CA GLU A 9 15.45 -5.98 -3.96
C GLU A 9 16.41 -5.84 -5.16
N ALA A 10 15.89 -5.50 -6.34
CA ALA A 10 16.68 -5.21 -7.54
C ALA A 10 17.27 -3.78 -7.58
N GLY A 11 16.92 -2.91 -6.62
CA GLY A 11 17.45 -1.53 -6.54
C GLY A 11 16.94 -0.57 -7.62
N VAL A 12 15.95 -0.96 -8.42
CA VAL A 12 15.43 -0.17 -9.56
C VAL A 12 14.16 0.62 -9.22
N LEU A 13 13.83 0.74 -7.93
CA LEU A 13 12.60 1.40 -7.49
C LEU A 13 12.59 2.91 -7.79
N GLN A 14 13.76 3.55 -7.79
CA GLN A 14 13.90 4.99 -8.05
C GLN A 14 13.91 5.34 -9.55
N GLU A 15 13.92 4.34 -10.43
CA GLU A 15 13.84 4.55 -11.86
C GLU A 15 12.44 5.03 -12.28
N ASN A 16 12.36 5.71 -13.42
CA ASN A 16 11.10 6.26 -13.95
C ASN A 16 10.01 5.19 -14.08
N PHE A 17 10.36 3.98 -14.53
CA PHE A 17 9.42 2.86 -14.62
C PHE A 17 9.03 2.31 -13.24
N GLY A 18 9.92 2.34 -12.25
CA GLY A 18 9.63 1.93 -10.87
C GLY A 18 8.60 2.85 -10.21
N GLN A 19 8.79 4.17 -10.35
CA GLN A 19 7.85 5.19 -9.86
C GLN A 19 6.50 5.12 -10.61
N ALA A 20 6.51 4.86 -11.91
CA ALA A 20 5.30 4.65 -12.70
C ALA A 20 4.52 3.41 -12.23
N ILE A 21 5.21 2.28 -11.94
CA ILE A 21 4.59 1.07 -11.41
C ILE A 21 3.98 1.33 -10.02
N ILE A 22 4.68 2.03 -9.13
CA ILE A 22 4.16 2.40 -7.80
C ILE A 22 2.88 3.22 -7.94
N THR A 23 2.92 4.25 -8.79
CA THR A 23 1.78 5.16 -9.00
C THR A 23 0.60 4.42 -9.64
N ALA A 24 0.85 3.60 -10.65
CA ALA A 24 -0.18 2.80 -11.31
C ALA A 24 -0.80 1.77 -10.38
N ALA A 25 0.00 1.06 -9.57
CA ALA A 25 -0.49 0.12 -8.56
C ALA A 25 -1.37 0.83 -7.52
N PHE A 26 -0.98 2.01 -7.09
CA PHE A 26 -1.76 2.80 -6.14
C PHE A 26 -3.12 3.24 -6.72
N VAL A 27 -3.13 3.76 -7.95
CA VAL A 27 -4.38 4.14 -8.63
C VAL A 27 -5.26 2.92 -8.88
N ASP A 28 -4.67 1.78 -9.26
CA ASP A 28 -5.38 0.52 -9.47
C ASP A 28 -6.04 0.00 -8.18
N ASP A 29 -5.36 0.09 -7.05
CA ASP A 29 -5.92 -0.26 -5.74
C ASP A 29 -7.10 0.66 -5.37
N ILE A 30 -7.02 1.95 -5.69
CA ILE A 30 -8.14 2.90 -5.47
C ILE A 30 -9.35 2.53 -6.34
N LEU A 31 -9.12 2.32 -7.64
CA LEU A 31 -10.18 2.01 -8.60
C LEU A 31 -10.83 0.66 -8.30
N SER A 32 -10.05 -0.34 -7.89
CA SER A 32 -10.55 -1.67 -7.53
C SER A 32 -11.49 -1.63 -6.33
N LEU A 33 -11.23 -0.77 -5.34
CA LEU A 33 -12.12 -0.58 -4.19
C LEU A 33 -13.41 0.14 -4.53
N VAL A 34 -13.35 1.16 -5.39
CA VAL A 34 -14.57 1.81 -5.90
C VAL A 34 -15.41 0.80 -6.69
N LEU A 35 -14.77 0.01 -7.56
CA LEU A 35 -15.44 -1.03 -8.33
C LEU A 35 -16.04 -2.11 -7.42
N PHE A 36 -15.33 -2.52 -6.36
CA PHE A 36 -15.82 -3.46 -5.37
C PHE A 36 -17.10 -2.95 -4.70
N ASN A 37 -17.12 -1.70 -4.21
CA ASN A 37 -18.31 -1.12 -3.59
C ASN A 37 -19.49 -1.03 -4.58
N ILE A 38 -19.22 -0.72 -5.85
CA ILE A 38 -20.25 -0.71 -6.91
C ILE A 38 -20.80 -2.12 -7.15
N ILE A 39 -19.95 -3.15 -7.21
CA ILE A 39 -20.39 -4.55 -7.40
C ILE A 39 -21.24 -5.03 -6.23
N PHE A 40 -20.86 -4.73 -4.98
CA PHE A 40 -21.65 -5.07 -3.80
C PHE A 40 -23.00 -4.33 -3.78
N SER A 41 -23.03 -3.09 -4.29
CA SER A 41 -24.27 -2.34 -4.47
C SER A 41 -25.22 -2.94 -5.50
N LEU A 42 -24.69 -3.62 -6.51
CA LEU A 42 -25.48 -4.27 -7.56
C LEU A 42 -26.07 -5.61 -7.07
N GLY A 43 -25.40 -6.27 -6.11
CA GLY A 43 -25.86 -7.52 -5.51
C GLY A 43 -26.79 -7.36 -4.29
N GLY A 44 -26.93 -6.15 -3.75
CA GLY A 44 -27.76 -5.83 -2.58
C GLY A 44 -28.69 -4.64 -2.78
N GLY A 45 -29.31 -4.16 -1.70
CA GLY A 45 -30.02 -2.87 -1.72
C GLY A 45 -29.03 -1.73 -1.96
N PHE A 46 -29.36 -0.80 -2.86
CA PHE A 46 -28.51 0.34 -3.18
C PHE A 46 -28.41 1.29 -1.98
N ASP A 47 -27.30 1.22 -1.23
CA ASP A 47 -26.96 2.19 -0.19
C ASP A 47 -26.04 3.27 -0.77
N PHE A 48 -26.63 4.41 -1.13
CA PHE A 48 -25.91 5.55 -1.69
C PHE A 48 -24.73 6.01 -0.80
N MET A 49 -24.87 5.87 0.52
CA MET A 49 -23.85 6.31 1.48
C MET A 49 -22.59 5.44 1.39
N LEU A 50 -22.77 4.13 1.34
CA LEU A 50 -21.67 3.18 1.29
C LEU A 50 -20.96 3.19 -0.07
N VAL A 51 -21.74 3.40 -1.15
CA VAL A 51 -21.28 3.18 -2.53
C VAL A 51 -20.66 4.42 -3.15
N VAL A 52 -21.17 5.61 -2.80
CA VAL A 52 -20.73 6.87 -3.41
C VAL A 52 -20.04 7.77 -2.39
N VAL A 53 -20.66 7.97 -1.21
CA VAL A 53 -20.17 8.97 -0.25
C VAL A 53 -18.89 8.51 0.45
N ASN A 54 -18.82 7.27 0.92
CA ASN A 54 -17.65 6.75 1.62
C ASN A 54 -16.36 6.78 0.76
N PRO A 55 -16.36 6.34 -0.52
CA PRO A 55 -15.19 6.48 -1.39
C PRO A 55 -14.79 7.94 -1.65
N ILE A 56 -15.75 8.84 -1.85
CA ILE A 56 -15.47 10.27 -2.09
C ILE A 56 -14.83 10.90 -0.85
N ILE A 57 -15.34 10.61 0.35
CA ILE A 57 -14.74 11.08 1.61
C ILE A 57 -13.32 10.51 1.76
N GLY A 58 -13.11 9.24 1.41
CA GLY A 58 -11.78 8.63 1.40
C GLY A 58 -10.78 9.36 0.49
N ILE A 59 -11.21 9.73 -0.73
CA ILE A 59 -10.38 10.49 -1.68
C ILE A 59 -10.10 11.90 -1.14
N ALA A 60 -11.13 12.58 -0.61
CA ALA A 60 -10.97 13.91 -0.03
C ALA A 60 -10.00 13.88 1.16
N PHE A 61 -10.13 12.88 2.04
CA PHE A 61 -9.22 12.67 3.17
C PHE A 61 -7.78 12.39 2.69
N MET A 62 -7.61 11.61 1.62
CA MET A 62 -6.30 11.33 1.03
C MET A 62 -5.63 12.59 0.49
N LEU A 63 -6.35 13.43 -0.26
CA LEU A 63 -5.83 14.69 -0.78
C LEU A 63 -5.47 15.65 0.37
N PHE A 64 -6.32 15.71 1.39
CA PHE A 64 -6.06 16.52 2.58
C PHE A 64 -4.83 16.03 3.36
N ALA A 65 -4.72 14.73 3.60
CA ALA A 65 -3.58 14.12 4.29
C ALA A 65 -2.29 14.29 3.49
N MET A 66 -2.34 14.23 2.15
CA MET A 66 -1.19 14.52 1.28
C MET A 66 -0.77 15.98 1.38
N TYR A 67 -1.72 16.92 1.41
CA TYR A 67 -1.41 18.34 1.63
C TYR A 67 -0.73 18.57 2.99
N LEU A 68 -1.23 17.93 4.05
CA LEU A 68 -0.61 17.99 5.38
C LEU A 68 0.77 17.34 5.39
N ALA A 69 0.96 16.22 4.69
CA ALA A 69 2.23 15.52 4.58
C ALA A 69 3.34 16.39 3.97
N VAL A 70 3.00 17.22 2.99
CA VAL A 70 3.97 18.08 2.29
C VAL A 70 4.24 19.37 3.05
N ASN A 71 3.21 20.01 3.61
CA ASN A 71 3.35 21.35 4.19
C ASN A 71 3.46 21.36 5.72
N PHE A 72 2.68 20.52 6.41
CA PHE A 72 2.58 20.55 7.87
C PHE A 72 3.57 19.58 8.54
N MET A 73 3.71 18.37 7.99
CA MET A 73 4.53 17.32 8.61
C MET A 73 6.02 17.67 8.71
N PRO A 74 6.67 18.24 7.66
CA PRO A 74 8.07 18.62 7.74
C PRO A 74 8.30 19.74 8.76
N TRP A 75 7.42 20.74 8.78
CA TRP A 75 7.45 21.81 9.79
C TRP A 75 7.28 21.28 11.22
N PHE A 76 6.32 20.37 11.43
CA PHE A 76 6.05 19.83 12.75
C PHE A 76 7.18 18.93 13.26
N ILE A 77 7.70 18.03 12.42
CA ILE A 77 8.70 17.05 12.83
C ILE A 77 10.10 17.64 12.81
N CYS A 78 10.53 18.27 11.70
CA CYS A 78 11.88 18.78 11.55
C CYS A 78 12.12 20.09 12.32
N ASP A 79 11.17 21.02 12.31
CA ASP A 79 11.41 22.36 12.88
C ASP A 79 10.96 22.50 14.35
N LYS A 80 10.05 21.64 14.82
CA LYS A 80 9.49 21.73 16.18
C LYS A 80 9.82 20.52 17.06
N LEU A 81 9.54 19.30 16.59
CA LEU A 81 9.63 18.11 17.42
C LEU A 81 11.09 17.66 17.64
N LEU A 82 11.85 17.46 16.56
CA LEU A 82 13.24 17.00 16.60
C LEU A 82 14.17 17.94 17.40
N PRO A 83 14.15 19.28 17.23
CA PRO A 83 15.03 20.17 17.99
C PRO A 83 14.63 20.35 19.46
N MET A 84 13.41 19.99 19.84
CA MET A 84 12.95 20.04 21.23
C MET A 84 13.37 18.82 22.04
N ILE A 85 13.84 17.76 21.37
CA ILE A 85 14.27 16.52 22.02
C ILE A 85 15.78 16.62 22.28
N PRO A 86 16.22 16.56 23.55
CA PRO A 86 17.64 16.59 23.87
C PRO A 86 18.33 15.36 23.27
N GLU A 87 19.48 15.59 22.62
CA GLU A 87 20.33 14.52 22.11
C GLU A 87 20.67 13.55 23.25
N ALA A 88 20.54 12.26 22.97
CA ALA A 88 20.86 11.23 23.95
C ALA A 88 22.38 11.23 24.20
N GLY A 89 22.79 11.12 25.46
CA GLY A 89 24.21 11.04 25.82
C GLY A 89 24.94 9.90 25.10
N GLU A 90 26.27 10.02 25.00
CA GLU A 90 27.19 9.21 24.17
C GLU A 90 27.02 7.68 24.26
N ASP A 91 26.33 7.15 25.27
CA ASP A 91 26.13 5.71 25.51
C ASP A 91 24.82 5.12 24.94
N ALA A 92 23.96 5.90 24.27
CA ALA A 92 22.68 5.41 23.75
C ALA A 92 22.79 4.74 22.36
N LYS A 93 22.43 3.45 22.27
CA LYS A 93 22.42 2.66 21.02
C LYS A 93 21.40 3.13 19.96
N VAL A 94 20.46 4.00 20.34
CA VAL A 94 19.41 4.58 19.51
C VAL A 94 19.25 6.04 19.92
N ALA A 95 19.20 6.96 18.96
CA ALA A 95 18.94 8.36 19.25
C ALA A 95 17.50 8.51 19.75
N ARG A 96 17.28 9.25 20.84
CA ARG A 96 15.92 9.54 21.37
C ARG A 96 15.03 10.22 20.32
N ALA A 97 15.64 10.95 19.39
CA ALA A 97 14.98 11.52 18.22
C ALA A 97 14.36 10.43 17.30
N ASP A 98 15.08 9.32 17.05
CA ASP A 98 14.60 8.21 16.23
C ASP A 98 13.43 7.48 16.91
N GLU A 99 13.47 7.33 18.24
CA GLU A 99 12.39 6.72 19.02
C GLU A 99 11.13 7.57 19.00
N ALA A 100 11.27 8.89 19.18
CA ALA A 100 10.15 9.82 19.08
C ALA A 100 9.55 9.85 17.67
N LEU A 101 10.40 9.85 16.63
CA LEU A 101 9.96 9.76 15.24
C LEU A 101 9.18 8.46 15.00
N PHE A 102 9.69 7.32 15.46
CA PHE A 102 9.02 6.03 15.35
C PHE A 102 7.68 6.01 16.10
N PHE A 103 7.60 6.62 17.28
CA PHE A 103 6.36 6.74 18.04
C PHE A 103 5.30 7.57 17.29
N VAL A 104 5.70 8.68 16.68
CA VAL A 104 4.81 9.49 15.82
C VAL A 104 4.35 8.68 14.61
N MET A 105 5.25 7.94 13.95
CA MET A 105 4.90 7.07 12.82
C MET A 105 3.87 6.00 13.21
N MET A 106 4.05 5.35 14.37
CA MET A 106 3.09 4.36 14.87
C MET A 106 1.74 4.98 15.24
N THR A 107 1.76 6.16 15.86
CA THR A 107 0.52 6.88 16.22
C THR A 107 -0.26 7.29 14.99
N LEU A 108 0.42 7.82 13.96
CA LEU A 108 -0.20 8.17 12.68
C LEU A 108 -0.73 6.94 11.94
N LEU A 109 0.01 5.82 11.95
CA LEU A 109 -0.43 4.57 11.35
C LEU A 109 -1.75 4.07 11.98
N VAL A 110 -1.82 4.03 13.31
CA VAL A 110 -3.04 3.59 14.02
C VAL A 110 -4.17 4.59 13.85
N GLY A 111 -3.87 5.89 13.94
CA GLY A 111 -4.86 6.97 13.77
C GLY A 111 -5.49 6.95 12.39
N TYR A 112 -4.68 6.99 11.32
CA TYR A 112 -5.17 6.94 9.95
C TYR A 112 -5.82 5.60 9.63
N GLY A 113 -5.24 4.48 10.06
CA GLY A 113 -5.85 3.16 9.89
C GLY A 113 -7.24 3.05 10.53
N THR A 114 -7.42 3.66 11.71
CA THR A 114 -8.72 3.69 12.40
C THR A 114 -9.73 4.60 11.70
N ILE A 115 -9.31 5.82 11.31
CA ILE A 115 -10.17 6.75 10.56
C ILE A 115 -10.64 6.11 9.26
N THR A 116 -9.74 5.52 8.48
CA THR A 116 -10.10 4.93 7.20
C THR A 116 -10.79 3.57 7.34
N HIS A 117 -10.65 2.87 8.48
CA HIS A 117 -11.48 1.71 8.81
C HIS A 117 -12.97 2.07 8.84
N PHE A 118 -13.33 3.21 9.46
CA PHE A 118 -14.72 3.70 9.44
C PHE A 118 -15.19 4.13 8.03
N LEU A 119 -14.27 4.48 7.14
CA LEU A 119 -14.55 4.80 5.74
C LEU A 119 -14.60 3.56 4.83
N GLY A 120 -14.41 2.36 5.39
CA GLY A 120 -14.52 1.08 4.69
C GLY A 120 -13.20 0.46 4.24
N THR A 121 -12.05 1.11 4.43
CA THR A 121 -10.75 0.53 4.05
C THR A 121 -9.60 0.97 4.97
N HIS A 122 -9.12 0.06 5.80
CA HIS A 122 -7.99 0.28 6.70
C HIS A 122 -6.64 0.37 5.94
N LEU A 123 -6.54 -0.25 4.76
CA LEU A 123 -5.31 -0.31 3.96
C LEU A 123 -4.93 1.06 3.39
N TRP A 124 -5.91 1.90 3.06
CA TRP A 124 -5.66 3.29 2.64
C TRP A 124 -5.02 4.12 3.74
N GLY A 125 -5.54 4.05 4.96
CA GLY A 125 -4.99 4.79 6.11
C GLY A 125 -3.56 4.39 6.40
N CYS A 126 -3.26 3.09 6.35
CA CYS A 126 -1.90 2.57 6.50
C CYS A 126 -0.95 3.10 5.42
N PHE A 127 -1.40 3.16 4.17
CA PHE A 127 -0.59 3.67 3.06
C PHE A 127 -0.35 5.18 3.16
N ILE A 128 -1.40 5.97 3.39
CA ILE A 128 -1.32 7.43 3.54
C ILE A 128 -0.43 7.79 4.74
N ALA A 129 -0.50 7.03 5.83
CA ALA A 129 0.38 7.21 6.98
C ALA A 129 1.85 7.04 6.58
N GLY A 130 2.20 6.02 5.80
CA GLY A 130 3.56 5.83 5.30
C GLY A 130 4.04 6.98 4.39
N MET A 131 3.19 7.41 3.46
CA MET A 131 3.49 8.52 2.56
C MET A 131 3.62 9.87 3.28
N SER A 132 3.01 10.01 4.46
CA SER A 132 3.06 11.25 5.24
C SER A 132 4.47 11.65 5.68
N PHE A 133 5.41 10.69 5.66
CA PHE A 133 6.81 10.87 6.03
C PHE A 133 7.76 10.95 4.82
N ALA A 134 7.24 10.93 3.59
CA ALA A 134 8.06 10.87 2.37
C ALA A 134 8.83 12.18 2.10
N CYS A 135 8.29 13.32 2.52
CA CYS A 135 8.88 14.65 2.30
C CYS A 135 9.76 15.15 3.47
N LEU A 136 10.09 14.29 4.43
CA LEU A 136 10.93 14.67 5.56
C LEU A 136 12.40 14.83 5.16
N SER A 137 13.02 15.86 5.73
CA SER A 137 14.45 16.12 5.61
C SER A 137 15.18 15.57 6.84
N PRO A 138 16.29 14.81 6.69
CA PRO A 138 16.94 14.38 5.46
C PRO A 138 16.17 13.27 4.71
N PRO A 139 16.26 13.23 3.36
CA PRO A 139 15.52 12.26 2.55
C PRO A 139 15.89 10.82 2.95
N GLY A 140 14.87 10.00 3.19
CA GLY A 140 15.04 8.59 3.55
C GLY A 140 15.32 8.31 5.04
N HIS A 141 15.47 9.33 5.89
CA HIS A 141 15.70 9.13 7.32
C HIS A 141 14.53 8.40 8.01
N ALA A 142 13.30 8.85 7.81
CA ALA A 142 12.11 8.21 8.37
C ALA A 142 11.93 6.76 7.88
N HIS A 143 12.23 6.50 6.61
CA HIS A 143 12.20 5.14 6.06
C HIS A 143 13.25 4.24 6.72
N HIS A 144 14.47 4.75 6.93
CA HIS A 144 15.53 3.99 7.59
C HIS A 144 15.18 3.63 9.04
N VAL A 145 14.63 4.58 9.81
CA VAL A 145 14.14 4.34 11.18
C VAL A 145 13.05 3.26 11.18
N TRP A 146 12.08 3.36 10.27
CA TRP A 146 11.01 2.38 10.12
C TRP A 146 11.53 0.98 9.81
N VAL A 147 12.42 0.84 8.81
CA VAL A 147 12.96 -0.46 8.40
C VAL A 147 13.79 -1.10 9.51
N ARG A 148 14.62 -0.31 10.21
CA ARG A 148 15.44 -0.82 11.33
C ARG A 148 14.60 -1.47 12.42
N GLN A 149 13.43 -0.88 12.74
CA GLN A 149 12.56 -1.37 13.81
C GLN A 149 11.57 -2.45 13.35
N THR A 150 10.98 -2.30 12.16
CA THR A 150 9.83 -3.13 11.74
C THR A 150 10.19 -4.29 10.84
N LYS A 151 11.39 -4.33 10.21
CA LYS A 151 11.76 -5.34 9.20
C LYS A 151 11.46 -6.77 9.62
N ARG A 152 11.77 -7.15 10.86
CA ARG A 152 11.52 -8.50 11.38
C ARG A 152 10.02 -8.76 11.54
N ILE A 153 9.28 -7.80 12.10
CA ILE A 153 7.83 -7.91 12.33
C ILE A 153 7.11 -8.02 10.98
N THR A 154 7.39 -7.10 10.05
CA THR A 154 6.81 -7.09 8.70
C THR A 154 7.09 -8.40 7.97
N GLY A 155 8.31 -8.94 8.07
CA GLY A 155 8.64 -10.24 7.47
C GLY A 155 7.79 -11.40 8.01
N TRP A 156 7.53 -11.44 9.32
CA TRP A 156 6.66 -12.45 9.92
C TRP A 156 5.19 -12.22 9.60
N MET A 157 4.71 -10.98 9.61
CA MET A 157 3.32 -10.65 9.27
C MET A 157 3.00 -11.02 7.82
N ILE A 158 3.91 -10.75 6.88
CA ILE A 158 3.74 -11.16 5.47
C ILE A 158 3.67 -12.69 5.35
N ARG A 159 4.51 -13.43 6.08
CA ARG A 159 4.48 -14.91 6.06
C ARG A 159 3.14 -15.43 6.57
N ILE A 160 2.68 -14.93 7.71
CA ILE A 160 1.40 -15.31 8.32
C ILE A 160 0.25 -14.96 7.39
N PHE A 161 0.27 -13.77 6.80
CA PHE A 161 -0.74 -13.32 5.86
C PHE A 161 -0.90 -14.27 4.66
N PHE A 162 0.21 -14.56 3.97
CA PHE A 162 0.16 -15.47 2.81
C PHE A 162 -0.12 -16.93 3.20
N SER A 163 0.38 -17.40 4.35
CA SER A 163 0.10 -18.79 4.77
C SER A 163 -1.33 -18.98 5.24
N CYS A 164 -1.82 -18.10 6.10
CA CYS A 164 -3.10 -18.29 6.79
C CYS A 164 -4.27 -17.76 5.97
N THR A 165 -4.13 -16.61 5.30
CA THR A 165 -5.23 -15.99 4.55
C THR A 165 -5.32 -16.52 3.12
N VAL A 166 -4.19 -16.78 2.47
CA VAL A 166 -4.16 -17.20 1.06
C VAL A 166 -3.99 -18.72 0.92
N ALA A 167 -2.97 -19.32 1.53
CA ALA A 167 -2.70 -20.74 1.29
C ALA A 167 -3.75 -21.68 1.91
N PHE A 168 -4.20 -21.40 3.14
CA PHE A 168 -5.20 -22.24 3.82
C PHE A 168 -6.66 -21.97 3.43
N SER A 169 -6.97 -20.85 2.76
CA SER A 169 -8.33 -20.57 2.28
C SER A 169 -8.68 -21.33 1.00
N ILE A 170 -7.68 -21.89 0.31
CA ILE A 170 -7.86 -22.57 -0.97
C ILE A 170 -8.43 -23.99 -0.77
N PRO A 171 -9.65 -24.27 -1.25
CA PRO A 171 -10.24 -25.61 -1.15
C PRO A 171 -9.60 -26.57 -2.15
N VAL A 172 -8.57 -27.32 -1.71
CA VAL A 172 -7.79 -28.26 -2.55
C VAL A 172 -8.68 -29.28 -3.26
N GLY A 173 -9.77 -29.73 -2.63
CA GLY A 173 -10.72 -30.67 -3.23
C GLY A 173 -11.49 -30.11 -4.44
N LYS A 174 -11.68 -28.78 -4.54
CA LYS A 174 -12.34 -28.15 -5.70
C LYS A 174 -11.34 -27.78 -6.80
N LEU A 175 -10.09 -27.47 -6.42
CA LEU A 175 -9.01 -27.12 -7.35
C LEU A 175 -8.69 -28.24 -8.35
N LEU A 176 -8.74 -29.50 -7.92
CA LEU A 176 -8.39 -30.65 -8.76
C LEU A 176 -9.50 -31.06 -9.74
N SER A 177 -10.65 -30.39 -9.71
CA SER A 177 -11.69 -30.63 -10.72
C SER A 177 -11.30 -29.98 -12.05
N LEU A 178 -11.35 -30.75 -13.14
CA LEU A 178 -10.97 -30.31 -14.48
C LEU A 178 -11.74 -29.05 -14.91
N GLU A 179 -13.01 -28.97 -14.52
CA GLU A 179 -13.88 -27.83 -14.82
C GLU A 179 -13.44 -26.55 -14.09
N SER A 180 -13.09 -26.64 -12.80
CA SER A 180 -12.59 -25.48 -12.04
C SER A 180 -11.21 -25.05 -12.54
N PHE A 181 -10.36 -26.00 -12.94
CA PHE A 181 -9.05 -25.71 -13.52
C PHE A 181 -9.17 -24.99 -14.86
N LEU A 182 -10.05 -25.44 -15.75
CA LEU A 182 -10.28 -24.80 -17.06
C LEU A 182 -10.91 -23.41 -16.92
N LYS A 183 -12.00 -23.29 -16.15
CA LYS A 183 -12.65 -21.99 -15.90
C LYS A 183 -11.71 -21.02 -15.19
N GLY A 184 -10.96 -21.52 -14.20
CA GLY A 184 -9.94 -20.75 -13.49
C GLY A 184 -8.80 -20.30 -14.39
N SER A 185 -8.33 -21.15 -15.31
CA SER A 185 -7.28 -20.81 -16.27
C SER A 185 -7.76 -19.76 -17.29
N VAL A 186 -9.00 -19.86 -17.78
CA VAL A 186 -9.59 -18.86 -18.68
C VAL A 186 -9.75 -17.51 -17.98
N MET A 187 -10.25 -17.50 -16.74
CA MET A 187 -10.37 -16.27 -15.93
C MET A 187 -8.99 -15.71 -15.54
N GLY A 188 -8.02 -16.55 -15.22
CA GLY A 188 -6.66 -16.11 -14.88
C GLY A 188 -5.93 -15.52 -16.09
N ILE A 189 -5.91 -16.23 -17.21
CA ILE A 189 -5.16 -15.78 -18.39
C ILE A 189 -5.85 -14.60 -19.07
N GLY A 190 -7.17 -14.64 -19.24
CA GLY A 190 -7.92 -13.59 -19.93
C GLY A 190 -7.98 -12.29 -19.12
N PRO A 191 -8.95 -12.15 -18.20
CA PRO A 191 -9.16 -10.89 -17.49
C PRO A 191 -8.06 -10.54 -16.48
N CYS A 192 -7.25 -11.47 -15.97
CA CYS A 192 -6.20 -11.13 -14.99
C CYS A 192 -4.82 -10.85 -15.60
N VAL A 193 -4.38 -11.61 -16.61
CA VAL A 193 -3.05 -11.42 -17.23
C VAL A 193 -3.15 -10.57 -18.50
N LEU A 194 -3.99 -10.96 -19.46
CA LEU A 194 -4.00 -10.38 -20.80
C LEU A 194 -4.41 -8.91 -20.77
N THR A 195 -5.45 -8.55 -20.03
CA THR A 195 -5.91 -7.15 -19.91
C THR A 195 -4.80 -6.22 -19.38
N LYS A 196 -4.06 -6.65 -18.35
CA LYS A 196 -2.97 -5.86 -17.74
C LYS A 196 -1.78 -5.70 -18.67
N VAL A 197 -1.38 -6.77 -19.37
CA VAL A 197 -0.29 -6.72 -20.35
C VAL A 197 -0.69 -5.86 -21.55
N LEU A 198 -1.94 -5.90 -21.98
CA LEU A 198 -2.47 -5.08 -23.07
C LEU A 198 -2.68 -3.60 -22.73
N CYS A 199 -2.74 -3.23 -21.44
CA CYS A 199 -2.77 -1.83 -21.01
C CYS A 199 -1.39 -1.14 -21.06
N ALA A 200 -0.31 -1.92 -21.09
CA ALA A 200 1.06 -1.40 -21.06
C ALA A 200 1.71 -0.91 -22.38
N PRO A 201 1.18 -1.12 -23.61
CA PRO A 201 1.85 -0.72 -24.86
C PRO A 201 2.20 0.77 -24.97
N PHE A 202 1.46 1.64 -24.26
CA PHE A 202 1.69 3.08 -24.26
C PHE A 202 2.84 3.55 -23.34
N MET A 203 3.50 2.65 -22.61
CA MET A 203 4.58 2.98 -21.66
C MET A 203 6.00 2.84 -22.23
N GLY A 204 6.16 2.87 -23.56
CA GLY A 204 7.49 2.91 -24.21
C GLY A 204 8.27 1.58 -24.12
N GLU A 205 9.59 1.65 -23.94
CA GLU A 205 10.48 0.46 -23.93
C GLU A 205 10.22 -0.46 -22.74
N ALA A 206 9.79 0.08 -21.59
CA ALA A 206 9.50 -0.68 -20.38
C ALA A 206 8.09 -1.32 -20.35
N LYS A 207 7.33 -1.26 -21.46
CA LYS A 207 5.93 -1.74 -21.54
C LYS A 207 5.73 -3.15 -21.00
N PHE A 208 6.59 -4.10 -21.35
CA PHE A 208 6.43 -5.48 -20.87
C PHE A 208 6.76 -5.62 -19.39
N VAL A 209 7.78 -4.91 -18.91
CA VAL A 209 8.16 -4.93 -17.48
C VAL A 209 7.02 -4.37 -16.63
N ILE A 210 6.43 -3.26 -17.05
CA ILE A 210 5.32 -2.61 -16.36
C ILE A 210 4.06 -3.48 -16.42
N GLY A 211 3.73 -4.02 -17.60
CA GLY A 211 2.58 -4.91 -17.77
C GLY A 211 2.66 -6.14 -16.87
N TRP A 212 3.81 -6.82 -16.85
CA TRP A 212 4.03 -8.00 -15.99
C TRP A 212 4.11 -7.68 -14.50
N ALA A 213 4.67 -6.52 -14.13
CA ALA A 213 4.70 -6.08 -12.73
C ALA A 213 3.28 -5.89 -12.15
N MET A 214 2.32 -5.49 -12.98
CA MET A 214 0.92 -5.25 -12.62
C MET A 214 0.05 -6.52 -12.63
N VAL A 215 0.57 -7.67 -13.07
CA VAL A 215 -0.15 -8.97 -13.05
C VAL A 215 -0.24 -9.55 -11.64
N GLY A 216 0.70 -9.20 -10.76
CA GLY A 216 0.79 -9.74 -9.40
C GLY A 216 -0.41 -9.35 -8.53
N ARG A 217 -1.43 -10.22 -8.53
CA ARG A 217 -2.65 -10.11 -7.70
C ARG A 217 -2.39 -10.70 -6.31
N ALA A 218 -2.92 -10.03 -5.30
CA ALA A 218 -2.91 -10.50 -3.91
C ALA A 218 -4.31 -10.27 -3.31
N GLU A 219 -4.39 -9.84 -2.06
CA GLU A 219 -5.58 -9.80 -1.21
C GLU A 219 -6.83 -9.05 -1.70
N PHE A 220 -6.72 -8.23 -2.75
CA PHE A 220 -7.83 -7.45 -3.32
C PHE A 220 -8.40 -8.03 -4.63
N ALA A 221 -7.97 -9.24 -5.00
CA ALA A 221 -8.35 -9.91 -6.24
C ALA A 221 -9.59 -10.79 -6.11
#